data_AF-G5HET2-F1
#
_entry.id   AF-G5HET2-F1
#
_cell.length_a   1.000
_cell.length_b   1.000
_cell.length_c   1.000
_cell.angle_alpha   90.00
_cell.angle_beta   90.00
_cell.angle_gamma   90.00
#
_symmetry.space_group_name_H-M   'P 1'
#
loop_
_entity.id
_entity.type
_entity.pdbx_description
1 polymer ?
#
loop_
_entity_poly.entity_id
_entity_poly.type
_entity_poly.pdbx_seq_one_letter_code
_entity_poly.pdbx_strand_id
1 'polypeptide(L)' 'MREYSDIFKHYYEAEDVILIYNTKQAYFYVLKNCPLVDLFCSNGTLVFAFDRAASKPLYDKWCRHDLT' A
#
# COMPACT_ATOMS: atom_id res chain seq x y z
N MET A 1 5.81 -10.55 11.36
CA MET A 1 5.65 -11.87 10.67
C MET A 1 6.10 -11.65 9.22
N ARG A 2 6.99 -12.51 8.69
CA ARG A 2 7.46 -12.38 7.31
C ARG A 2 6.49 -12.98 6.31
N GLU A 3 6.21 -12.23 5.25
CA GLU A 3 5.40 -12.65 4.11
C GLU A 3 6.24 -12.63 2.83
N TYR A 4 5.91 -13.49 1.88
CA TYR A 4 6.57 -13.56 0.58
C TYR A 4 5.68 -12.95 -0.49
N SER A 5 6.19 -11.94 -1.19
CA SER A 5 5.52 -11.37 -2.35
C SER A 5 5.77 -12.25 -3.58
N ASP A 6 4.73 -12.85 -4.11
CA ASP A 6 4.80 -13.60 -5.37
C ASP A 6 5.01 -12.70 -6.59
N ILE A 7 4.53 -11.45 -6.55
CA ILE A 7 4.66 -10.51 -7.67
C ILE A 7 6.06 -9.90 -7.71
N PHE A 8 6.58 -9.48 -6.57
CA PHE A 8 7.87 -8.77 -6.47
C PHE A 8 9.03 -9.67 -6.04
N LYS A 9 8.78 -10.95 -5.79
CA LYS A 9 9.79 -12.00 -5.51
C LYS A 9 10.73 -11.68 -4.35
N HIS A 10 10.21 -11.06 -3.29
CA HIS A 10 10.96 -10.77 -2.07
C HIS A 10 10.12 -11.02 -0.82
N TYR A 11 10.78 -11.03 0.34
CA TYR A 11 10.12 -11.12 1.64
C TYR A 11 10.01 -9.74 2.28
N TYR A 12 8.90 -9.46 2.93
CA TYR A 12 8.67 -8.25 3.72
C TYR A 12 8.08 -8.60 5.09
N GLU A 13 8.17 -7.68 6.04
CA GLU A 13 7.51 -7.81 7.33
C GLU A 13 6.07 -7.29 7.21
N ALA A 14 5.08 -8.13 7.49
CA ALA A 14 3.66 -7.75 7.44
C ALA A 14 3.34 -6.57 8.38
N GLU A 15 4.13 -6.41 9.44
CA GLU A 15 3.99 -5.31 10.40
C GLU A 15 4.42 -3.96 9.82
N ASP A 16 5.33 -3.96 8.83
CA ASP A 16 5.88 -2.76 8.21
C ASP A 16 5.05 -2.26 7.02
N VAL A 17 3.96 -2.93 6.69
CA VAL A 17 3.08 -2.54 5.58
C VAL A 17 1.68 -2.15 6.04
N ILE A 18 1.00 -1.34 5.22
CA ILE A 18 -0.43 -1.11 5.29
C ILE A 18 -1.11 -1.67 4.04
N LEU A 19 -2.31 -2.22 4.22
CA LEU A 19 -3.11 -2.75 3.13
C LEU A 19 -4.15 -1.71 2.69
N ILE A 20 -4.13 -1.37 1.41
CA ILE A 20 -5.09 -0.45 0.79
C ILE A 20 -5.92 -1.24 -0.22
N TYR A 21 -7.22 -1.32 0.03
CA TYR A 21 -8.20 -1.95 -0.85
C TYR A 21 -8.85 -0.93 -1.80
N ASN A 22 -8.82 0.36 -1.46
CA ASN A 22 -9.40 1.41 -2.26
C ASN A 22 -8.44 1.79 -3.41
N THR A 23 -8.80 1.43 -4.64
CA THR A 23 -7.97 1.67 -5.83
C THR A 23 -7.69 3.16 -6.07
N LYS A 24 -8.60 4.06 -5.72
CA LYS A 24 -8.39 5.51 -5.85
C LYS A 24 -7.32 6.01 -4.88
N GLN A 25 -7.34 5.54 -3.63
CA GLN A 25 -6.31 5.86 -2.65
C GLN A 25 -4.95 5.29 -3.10
N ALA A 26 -4.92 4.02 -3.52
CA ALA A 26 -3.71 3.38 -4.02
C ALA A 26 -3.12 4.13 -5.24
N TYR A 27 -3.97 4.56 -6.18
CA TYR A 27 -3.56 5.39 -7.32
C TYR A 27 -2.79 6.64 -6.89
N PHE A 28 -3.32 7.41 -5.92
CA PHE A 28 -2.62 8.60 -5.44
C PHE A 28 -1.32 8.26 -4.73
N TYR A 29 -1.25 7.13 -4.01
CA TYR A 29 -0.04 6.73 -3.30
C TYR A 29 1.06 6.39 -4.30
N VAL A 30 0.74 5.64 -5.36
CA VAL A 30 1.66 5.39 -6.47
C VAL A 30 2.07 6.69 -7.15
N LEU A 31 1.11 7.60 -7.42
CA LEU A 31 1.39 8.90 -8.04
C LEU A 31 2.36 9.76 -7.20
N LYS A 32 2.34 9.62 -5.87
CA LYS A 32 3.27 10.29 -4.95
C LYS A 32 4.54 9.49 -4.63
N ASN A 33 4.82 8.43 -5.41
CA ASN A 33 5.99 7.56 -5.22
C ASN A 33 6.05 6.92 -3.83
N CYS A 34 4.90 6.62 -3.22
CA CYS A 34 4.87 5.80 -2.02
C CYS A 34 5.37 4.39 -2.37
N PRO A 35 6.33 3.82 -1.62
CA PRO A 35 6.85 2.49 -1.89
C PRO A 35 5.74 1.43 -1.82
N LEU A 36 5.42 0.84 -2.96
CA LEU A 36 4.58 -0.34 -3.06
C LEU A 36 5.45 -1.56 -2.76
N VAL A 37 5.13 -2.26 -1.68
CA VAL A 37 5.85 -3.43 -1.20
C VAL A 37 5.26 -4.69 -1.81
N ASP A 38 3.93 -4.79 -1.90
CA ASP A 38 3.28 -5.94 -2.52
C ASP A 38 1.95 -5.57 -3.20
N LEU A 39 1.50 -6.44 -4.10
CA LEU A 39 0.22 -6.39 -4.77
C LEU A 39 -0.29 -7.81 -4.90
N PHE A 40 -1.49 -8.08 -4.38
CA PHE A 40 -2.08 -9.40 -4.46
C PHE A 40 -3.60 -9.34 -4.53
N CYS A 41 -4.22 -10.46 -4.88
CA CYS A 41 -5.67 -10.61 -4.86
C CYS A 41 -6.10 -11.26 -3.54
N SER A 42 -7.07 -10.67 -2.86
CA SER A 42 -7.71 -11.26 -1.69
C SER A 42 -9.21 -11.06 -1.79
N ASN A 43 -9.99 -12.12 -1.59
CA ASN A 43 -11.46 -12.08 -1.66
C ASN A 43 -12.01 -11.42 -2.94
N GLY A 44 -11.36 -11.65 -4.09
CA GLY A 44 -11.79 -11.11 -5.38
C GLY A 44 -11.49 -9.61 -5.58
N THR A 45 -10.71 -8.98 -4.72
CA THR A 45 -10.26 -7.59 -4.88
C THR A 45 -8.75 -7.47 -4.87
N LEU A 46 -8.24 -6.42 -5.53
CA LEU A 46 -6.83 -6.05 -5.45
C LEU A 46 -6.53 -5.45 -4.08
N VAL A 47 -5.42 -5.87 -3.49
CA VAL A 47 -4.88 -5.38 -2.23
C VAL A 47 -3.49 -4.84 -2.50
N PHE A 48 -3.29 -3.55 -2.21
CA PHE A 48 -2.01 -2.89 -2.36
C PHE A 48 -1.35 -2.79 -0.99
N ALA A 49 -0.19 -3.41 -0.82
CA ALA A 49 0.62 -3.29 0.39
C ALA A 49 1.67 -2.18 0.19
N PHE A 50 1.57 -1.11 0.97
CA PHE A 50 2.53 -0.01 0.96
C PHE A 50 3.35 0.02 2.25
N ASP A 51 4.56 0.56 2.18
CA ASP A 51 5.36 0.85 3.37
C ASP A 51 4.57 1.74 4.35
N ARG A 52 4.48 1.32 5.61
CA ARG A 52 3.69 1.97 6.66
C ARG A 52 4.23 3.37 7.00
N ALA A 53 5.55 3.52 7.08
CA ALA A 53 6.15 4.79 7.49
C ALA A 53 5.99 5.86 6.40
N ALA A 54 6.26 5.49 5.16
CA ALA A 54 6.16 6.36 3.98
C ALA A 54 4.72 6.73 3.64
N SER A 55 3.75 5.84 3.91
CA SER A 55 2.34 6.09 3.62
C SER A 55 1.65 7.02 4.63
N LYS A 56 2.17 7.15 5.86
CA LYS A 56 1.52 7.93 6.92
C LYS A 56 1.19 9.38 6.54
N PRO A 57 2.10 10.18 5.95
CA PRO A 57 1.77 11.55 5.54
C PRO A 57 0.71 11.61 4.42
N LEU A 58 0.63 10.57 3.58
CA LEU A 58 -0.36 10.48 2.51
C LEU A 58 -1.73 10.08 3.06
N TYR A 59 -1.76 9.26 4.11
CA TYR A 59 -2.99 8.91 4.84
C TYR A 59 -3.62 10.15 5.48
N ASP A 60 -2.83 10.98 6.14
CA ASP A 60 -3.33 12.22 6.73
C ASP A 60 -3.94 13.15 5.67
N LYS A 61 -3.27 13.30 4.51
CA LYS A 61 -3.81 14.07 3.37
C LYS A 61 -5.08 13.44 2.79
N TRP A 62 -5.12 12.12 2.69
CA TRP A 62 -6.30 11.39 2.22
C TRP A 62 -7.51 11.62 3.12
N CYS A 63 -7.33 11.50 4.44
CA CYS A 63 -8.39 11.73 5.42
C CYS A 63 -8.93 13.17 5.41
N ARG A 64 -8.09 14.15 5.07
CA ARG A 64 -8.51 15.56 4.91
C ARG A 64 -9.07 15.89 3.52
N HIS A 65 -9.08 14.93 2.59
CA HIS A 65 -9.41 15.14 1.18
C HIS A 65 -8.46 16.13 0.45
N ASP A 66 -7.25 16.29 0.96
CA ASP A 66 -6.19 17.15 0.40
C ASP A 66 -5.22 16.40 -0.52
N LEU A 67 -5.40 15.08 -0.67
CA LEU A 67 -4.53 14.26 -1.51
C LEU A 67 -4.92 14.43 -2.98
N THR A 68 -4.18 15.28 -3.69
CA THR A 68 -4.34 15.61 -5.12
C THR A 68 -3.16 15.18 -5.96
#